data_AF-M5VIE8-F1
#
_entry.id   AF-M5VIE8-F1
#
_cell.length_a   1.000
_cell.length_b   1.000
_cell.length_c   1.000
_cell.angle_alpha   90.00
_cell.angle_beta   90.00
_cell.angle_gamma   90.00
#
_symmetry.space_group_name_H-M   'P 1'
#
loop_
_entity.id
_entity.type
_entity.pdbx_description
1 polymer ?
#
loop_
_entity_poly.entity_id
_entity_poly.type
_entity_poly.pdbx_seq_one_letter_code
_entity_poly.pdbx_strand_id
1 'polypeptide(L)'
;METIQRKKREKETISDSTKKFHIISKFLVQTDIIARAPGPILQIIKILQVSKDATKILIQTEIPNAFPLNSHVTLTKLLAKYVELNCEVLDERPNNQLILSVSDISIASKERSLNRISPPEGTVWITNIRTSRTTIDANLFNIPTSVKVNFADYETKLKSKYDFLKIDVFGTIGDKLDLVKKTRKILFIPNTQKEESYAAYDQEGFIDYASELGDSEDVRKKIIEYANQKIRSELIVPVIYLSHEEQAIPIGFVHAQNRNREIDILEVMEIKTLTFEMVDRIRESNTILVKERFPIVNISTGGLKVKINHPDLNQDLTKRAGFTFDIFFKMQAPLTAFGLIRSITKDAEGNLYVGLSIEGNSSRPGERKKYTDNVNRLLAESGQVQP
;
A
#
# COMPACT_ATOMS: atom_id res chain seq x y z
N MET A 1 21.70 0.41 -9.02
CA MET A 1 20.46 1.02 -8.55
C MET A 1 19.28 0.39 -9.26
N GLU A 2 18.57 -0.48 -8.56
CA GLU A 2 17.28 -1.01 -9.02
C GLU A 2 16.17 -0.03 -8.60
N THR A 3 15.22 0.26 -9.49
CA THR A 3 14.10 1.17 -9.18
C THR A 3 12.78 0.53 -9.54
N ILE A 4 11.91 0.37 -8.54
CA ILE A 4 10.53 -0.05 -8.71
C ILE A 4 9.64 1.21 -8.75
N GLN A 5 9.02 1.50 -9.88
CA GLN A 5 8.00 2.56 -10.00
C GLN A 5 6.61 1.93 -10.10
N ARG A 6 5.73 2.29 -9.16
CA ARG A 6 4.37 1.74 -9.11
C ARG A 6 3.31 2.59 -9.80
N LYS A 7 3.61 3.86 -10.07
CA LYS A 7 2.78 4.74 -10.89
C LYS A 7 3.65 5.34 -12.00
N LYS A 8 3.40 4.95 -13.24
CA LYS A 8 4.04 5.57 -14.41
C LYS A 8 3.52 7.00 -14.55
N ARG A 9 4.43 7.94 -14.83
CA ARG A 9 4.03 9.33 -15.11
C ARG A 9 3.36 9.37 -16.47
N GLU A 10 2.23 10.07 -16.57
CA GLU A 10 1.64 10.46 -17.85
C GLU A 10 2.64 11.35 -18.60
N LYS A 11 2.95 10.97 -19.83
CA LYS A 11 3.93 11.62 -20.69
C LYS A 11 3.31 11.83 -22.06
N GLU A 12 3.67 12.94 -22.68
CA GLU A 12 3.41 13.24 -24.07
C GLU A 12 4.71 13.09 -24.86
N THR A 13 4.70 12.25 -25.88
CA THR A 13 5.84 12.08 -26.79
C THR A 13 5.80 13.17 -27.83
N ILE A 14 6.91 13.89 -27.97
CA ILE A 14 7.06 14.94 -28.97
C ILE A 14 7.58 14.31 -30.25
N SER A 15 6.77 14.35 -31.30
CA SER A 15 7.11 13.80 -32.62
C SER A 15 7.79 14.83 -33.53
N ASP A 16 7.44 16.12 -33.41
CA ASP A 16 7.94 17.20 -34.26
C ASP A 16 9.44 17.50 -34.04
N SER A 17 10.25 17.39 -35.11
CA SER A 17 11.71 17.55 -35.07
C SER A 17 12.15 18.96 -34.70
N THR A 18 11.41 19.99 -35.12
CA THR A 18 11.71 21.40 -34.79
C THR A 18 11.52 21.65 -33.30
N LYS A 19 10.43 21.14 -32.71
CA LYS A 19 10.17 21.19 -31.26
C LYS A 19 11.22 20.40 -30.49
N LYS A 20 11.58 19.19 -30.94
CA LYS A 20 12.66 18.39 -30.33
C LYS A 20 13.97 19.17 -30.29
N PHE A 21 14.38 19.75 -31.42
CA PHE A 21 15.59 20.57 -31.51
C PHE A 21 15.53 21.77 -30.57
N HIS A 22 14.42 22.49 -30.54
CA HIS A 22 14.23 23.64 -29.65
C HIS A 22 14.38 23.23 -28.18
N ILE A 23 13.79 22.11 -27.78
CA ILE A 23 13.85 21.64 -26.39
C ILE A 23 15.27 21.31 -25.98
N ILE A 24 15.97 20.52 -26.79
CA ILE A 24 17.35 20.10 -26.48
C ILE A 24 18.27 21.32 -26.47
N SER A 25 18.27 22.10 -27.55
CA SER A 25 19.20 23.22 -27.73
C SER A 25 19.02 24.31 -26.69
N LYS A 26 17.77 24.65 -26.33
CA LYS A 26 17.49 25.78 -25.42
C LYS A 26 17.56 25.40 -23.95
N PHE A 27 17.14 24.19 -23.58
CA PHE A 27 16.93 23.83 -22.17
C PHE A 27 17.84 22.74 -21.63
N LEU A 28 18.47 21.94 -22.50
CA LEU A 28 19.25 20.77 -22.09
C LEU A 28 20.75 20.93 -22.35
N VAL A 29 21.15 21.59 -23.44
CA VAL A 29 22.55 21.84 -23.78
C VAL A 29 23.27 22.61 -22.67
N GLN A 30 24.50 22.19 -22.34
CA GLN A 30 25.36 22.72 -21.28
C GLN A 30 24.79 22.64 -19.86
N THR A 31 23.75 21.83 -19.65
CA THR A 31 23.16 21.63 -18.33
C THR A 31 23.40 20.21 -17.80
N ASP A 32 23.35 20.05 -16.48
CA ASP A 32 23.51 18.73 -15.84
C ASP A 32 22.28 17.85 -16.08
N ILE A 33 22.50 16.65 -16.62
CA ILE A 33 21.47 15.71 -17.01
C ILE A 33 21.77 14.35 -16.38
N ILE A 34 20.73 13.70 -15.87
CA ILE A 34 20.85 12.37 -15.28
C ILE A 34 20.70 11.34 -16.40
N ALA A 35 21.78 10.61 -16.68
CA ALA A 35 21.80 9.49 -17.61
C ALA A 35 21.65 8.15 -16.89
N ARG A 36 20.86 7.25 -17.49
CA ARG A 36 20.60 5.90 -16.99
C ARG A 36 20.75 4.89 -18.13
N ALA A 37 21.52 3.83 -17.90
CA ALA A 37 21.58 2.67 -18.80
C ALA A 37 21.04 1.43 -18.08
N PRO A 38 20.69 0.34 -18.80
CA PRO A 38 20.37 -0.95 -18.19
C PRO A 38 21.51 -1.41 -17.26
N GLY A 39 21.28 -1.35 -15.94
CA GLY A 39 22.29 -1.64 -14.93
C GLY A 39 22.32 -0.59 -13.81
N PRO A 40 23.27 -0.68 -12.87
CA PRO A 40 23.26 0.15 -11.68
C PRO A 40 23.78 1.58 -11.87
N ILE A 41 24.21 1.93 -13.09
CA ILE A 41 25.00 3.13 -13.38
C ILE A 41 24.07 4.32 -13.63
N LEU A 42 24.08 5.25 -12.68
CA LEU A 42 23.48 6.57 -12.77
C LEU A 42 24.63 7.58 -12.86
N GLN A 43 24.65 8.39 -13.92
CA GLN A 43 25.69 9.40 -14.12
C GLN A 43 25.10 10.77 -14.40
N ILE A 44 25.85 11.80 -14.02
CA ILE A 44 25.58 13.17 -14.44
C ILE A 44 26.40 13.43 -15.70
N ILE A 45 25.75 13.88 -16.77
CA ILE A 45 26.37 14.17 -18.06
C ILE A 45 25.95 15.57 -18.52
N LYS A 46 26.66 16.11 -19.52
CA LYS A 46 26.27 17.34 -20.21
C LYS A 46 26.06 17.08 -21.68
N ILE A 47 24.96 17.58 -22.25
CA ILE A 47 24.82 17.63 -23.71
C ILE A 47 25.63 18.83 -24.21
N LEU A 48 26.60 18.58 -25.08
CA LEU A 48 27.44 19.60 -25.67
C LEU A 48 26.80 20.19 -26.93
N GLN A 49 26.24 19.34 -27.78
CA GLN A 49 25.69 19.72 -29.08
C GLN A 49 24.50 18.82 -29.47
N VAL A 50 23.66 19.32 -30.38
CA VAL A 50 22.54 18.62 -30.97
C VAL A 50 22.49 18.87 -32.48
N SER A 51 22.20 17.84 -33.27
CA SER A 51 22.03 17.95 -34.71
C SER A 51 20.75 18.73 -35.06
N LYS A 52 20.71 19.40 -36.22
CA LYS A 52 19.56 20.25 -36.63
C LYS A 52 18.23 19.52 -36.69
N ASP A 53 18.25 18.23 -37.01
CA ASP A 53 17.09 17.34 -37.07
C ASP A 53 16.73 16.69 -35.71
N ALA A 54 17.51 17.00 -34.66
CA ALA A 54 17.37 16.45 -33.30
C ALA A 54 17.46 14.93 -33.21
N THR A 55 18.09 14.27 -34.20
CA THR A 55 18.29 12.81 -34.21
C THR A 55 19.57 12.39 -33.52
N LYS A 56 20.55 13.30 -33.37
CA LYS A 56 21.83 13.02 -32.71
C LYS A 56 22.19 14.10 -31.71
N ILE A 57 22.80 13.67 -30.61
CA ILE A 57 23.38 14.56 -29.58
C ILE A 57 24.82 14.13 -29.29
N LEU A 58 25.66 15.11 -28.98
CA LEU A 58 27.00 14.89 -28.44
C LEU A 58 26.95 15.14 -26.94
N ILE A 59 27.37 14.18 -26.14
CA ILE A 59 27.43 14.32 -24.68
C ILE A 59 28.86 14.24 -24.16
N GLN A 60 29.07 14.85 -23.00
CA GLN A 60 30.27 14.73 -22.19
C GLN A 60 29.96 13.90 -20.95
N THR A 61 30.76 12.86 -20.73
CA THR A 61 30.69 12.03 -19.53
C THR A 61 31.89 12.33 -18.61
N GLU A 62 31.71 12.13 -17.31
CA GLU A 62 32.81 12.31 -16.33
C GLU A 62 33.76 11.11 -16.31
N ILE A 63 33.22 9.92 -16.58
CA ILE A 63 33.93 8.64 -16.50
C ILE A 63 34.19 8.11 -17.91
N PRO A 64 35.42 7.66 -18.24
CA PRO A 64 35.69 6.95 -19.49
C PRO A 64 34.83 5.69 -19.62
N ASN A 65 34.40 5.36 -20.85
CA ASN A 65 33.58 4.17 -21.14
C ASN A 65 32.30 4.08 -20.29
N ALA A 66 31.71 5.23 -19.95
CA ALA A 66 30.51 5.34 -19.13
C ALA A 66 29.33 4.51 -19.64
N PHE A 67 29.19 4.42 -20.96
CA PHE A 67 28.12 3.69 -21.63
C PHE A 67 28.70 2.94 -22.83
N PRO A 68 28.54 1.60 -22.91
CA PRO A 68 29.03 0.83 -24.05
C PRO A 68 28.37 1.24 -25.38
N LEU A 69 29.08 1.02 -26.49
CA LEU A 69 28.52 1.16 -27.84
C LEU A 69 27.24 0.32 -28.01
N ASN A 70 26.26 0.86 -28.73
CA ASN A 70 24.93 0.27 -28.94
C ASN A 70 24.10 0.05 -27.66
N SER A 71 24.52 0.62 -26.52
CA SER A 71 23.71 0.56 -25.31
C SER A 71 22.59 1.60 -25.34
N HIS A 72 21.42 1.22 -24.81
CA HIS A 72 20.34 2.16 -24.59
C HIS A 72 20.60 3.02 -23.36
N VAL A 73 20.41 4.33 -23.52
CA VAL A 73 20.59 5.32 -22.45
C VAL A 73 19.35 6.19 -22.38
N THR A 74 18.75 6.30 -21.20
CA THR A 74 17.68 7.24 -20.93
C THR A 74 18.26 8.47 -20.24
N LEU A 75 18.14 9.63 -20.88
CA LEU A 75 18.52 10.92 -20.32
C LEU A 75 17.31 11.59 -19.69
N THR A 76 17.47 12.12 -18.48
CA THR A 76 16.36 12.69 -17.72
C THR A 76 16.76 14.01 -17.08
N LYS A 77 15.88 15.02 -17.20
CA LYS A 77 16.05 16.31 -16.55
C LYS A 77 14.72 16.81 -16.00
N LEU A 78 14.76 17.38 -14.81
CA LEU A 78 13.63 18.12 -14.26
C LEU A 78 13.80 19.61 -14.58
N LEU A 79 12.89 20.16 -15.37
CA LEU A 79 12.71 21.60 -15.57
C LEU A 79 11.39 22.01 -14.85
N ALA A 80 10.55 22.86 -15.46
CA ALA A 80 9.16 23.02 -15.05
C ALA A 80 8.35 21.70 -15.21
N LYS A 81 8.65 20.96 -16.28
CA LYS A 81 8.14 19.61 -16.54
C LYS A 81 9.31 18.62 -16.59
N TYR A 82 9.02 17.35 -16.31
CA TYR A 82 10.02 16.29 -16.43
C TYR A 82 10.22 15.94 -17.90
N VAL A 83 11.45 16.02 -18.37
CA VAL A 83 11.85 15.70 -19.73
C VAL A 83 12.67 14.42 -19.72
N GLU A 84 12.36 13.53 -20.65
CA GLU A 84 13.04 12.26 -20.86
C GLU A 84 13.41 12.12 -22.34
N LEU A 85 14.62 11.67 -22.61
CA LEU A 85 15.08 11.30 -23.94
C LEU A 85 15.52 9.84 -23.88
N ASN A 86 15.05 9.05 -24.83
CA ASN A 86 15.56 7.71 -25.04
C ASN A 86 16.57 7.73 -26.18
N CYS A 87 17.73 7.16 -25.90
CA CYS A 87 18.90 7.27 -26.75
C CYS A 87 19.60 5.93 -26.91
N GLU A 88 20.45 5.84 -27.92
CA GLU A 88 21.37 4.72 -28.15
C GLU A 88 22.77 5.27 -28.45
N VAL A 89 23.81 4.67 -27.86
CA VAL A 89 25.20 5.09 -28.07
C VAL A 89 25.66 4.65 -29.47
N LEU A 90 25.94 5.61 -30.35
CA LEU A 90 26.34 5.36 -31.73
C LEU A 90 27.85 5.34 -31.93
N ASP A 91 28.58 6.19 -31.21
CA ASP A 91 30.00 6.39 -31.43
C ASP A 91 30.69 6.99 -30.19
N GLU A 92 31.99 6.75 -30.07
CA GLU A 92 32.84 7.29 -29.01
C GLU A 92 33.88 8.25 -29.59
N ARG A 93 34.10 9.36 -28.88
CA ARG A 93 35.08 10.38 -29.24
C ARG A 93 36.10 10.57 -28.12
N PRO A 94 37.30 11.07 -28.44
CA PRO A 94 38.29 11.47 -27.43
C PRO A 94 37.68 12.41 -26.39
N ASN A 95 38.29 12.44 -25.19
CA ASN A 95 37.84 13.24 -24.06
C ASN A 95 36.49 12.81 -23.47
N ASN A 96 36.20 11.51 -23.39
CA ASN A 96 34.97 10.96 -22.76
C ASN A 96 33.68 11.50 -23.39
N GLN A 97 33.71 11.73 -24.70
CA GLN A 97 32.57 12.22 -25.47
C GLN A 97 31.88 11.08 -26.19
N LEU A 98 30.54 11.10 -26.21
CA LEU A 98 29.75 10.07 -26.87
C LEU A 98 28.74 10.72 -27.81
N ILE A 99 28.54 10.12 -28.97
CA ILE A 99 27.44 10.47 -29.88
C ILE A 99 26.30 9.51 -29.61
N LEU A 100 25.12 10.07 -29.31
CA LEU A 100 23.91 9.29 -29.06
C LEU A 100 22.89 9.60 -30.16
N SER A 101 22.19 8.57 -30.63
CA SER A 101 20.93 8.75 -31.35
C SER A 101 19.84 9.15 -30.36
N VAL A 102 18.86 9.94 -30.79
CA VAL A 102 17.67 10.29 -30.00
C VAL A 102 16.46 9.66 -30.67
N SER A 103 15.96 8.57 -30.08
CA SER A 103 14.80 7.84 -30.58
C SER A 103 13.51 8.61 -30.32
N ASP A 104 13.32 9.07 -29.07
CA ASP A 104 12.15 9.83 -28.68
C ASP A 104 12.47 10.85 -27.58
N ILE A 105 11.62 11.87 -27.51
CA ILE A 105 11.61 12.86 -26.43
C ILE A 105 10.20 12.86 -25.85
N SER A 106 10.11 12.72 -24.54
CA SER A 106 8.86 12.68 -23.81
C SER A 106 8.86 13.73 -22.70
N ILE A 107 7.79 14.51 -22.62
CA ILE A 107 7.58 15.50 -21.55
C ILE A 107 6.40 15.06 -20.68
N ALA A 108 6.52 15.17 -19.37
CA ALA A 108 5.41 14.90 -18.47
C ALA A 108 4.21 15.82 -18.78
N SER A 109 3.02 15.25 -18.92
CA SER A 109 1.81 15.98 -19.34
C SER A 109 1.37 17.03 -18.30
N LYS A 110 1.70 16.80 -17.02
CA LYS A 110 1.41 17.72 -15.91
C LYS A 110 2.70 18.31 -15.34
N GLU A 111 2.65 19.59 -15.02
CA GLU A 111 3.67 20.23 -14.18
C GLU A 111 3.70 19.57 -12.80
N ARG A 112 4.82 19.76 -12.10
CA ARG A 112 4.92 19.29 -10.73
C ARG A 112 3.96 20.13 -9.86
N SER A 113 2.85 19.53 -9.46
CA SER A 113 1.80 20.26 -8.73
C SER A 113 2.22 20.74 -7.33
N LEU A 114 3.24 20.13 -6.71
CA LEU A 114 3.64 20.43 -5.34
C LEU A 114 5.16 20.65 -5.22
N ASN A 115 5.53 21.80 -4.66
CA ASN A 115 6.90 22.17 -4.33
C ASN A 115 7.49 21.20 -3.31
N ARG A 116 8.78 20.88 -3.47
CA ARG A 116 9.53 20.04 -2.52
C ARG A 116 10.70 20.79 -1.96
N ILE A 117 11.01 20.49 -0.71
CA ILE A 117 12.20 20.95 -0.02
C ILE A 117 12.99 19.76 0.49
N SER A 118 14.30 19.91 0.55
CA SER A 118 15.17 19.02 1.33
C SER A 118 15.28 19.64 2.72
N PRO A 119 14.63 19.08 3.75
CA PRO A 119 14.69 19.64 5.09
C PRO A 119 16.15 19.57 5.60
N PRO A 120 16.63 20.56 6.38
CA PRO A 120 17.94 20.48 6.99
C PRO A 120 18.08 19.23 7.86
N GLU A 121 19.31 18.73 7.99
CA GLU A 121 19.57 17.50 8.74
C GLU A 121 19.06 17.61 10.19
N GLY A 122 18.39 16.56 10.66
CA GLY A 122 17.84 16.50 12.01
C GLY A 122 16.62 17.40 12.27
N THR A 123 16.03 18.02 11.25
CA THR A 123 14.80 18.84 11.42
C THR A 123 13.52 18.05 11.22
N VAL A 124 13.53 17.07 10.32
CA VAL A 124 12.38 16.21 10.04
C VAL A 124 12.84 14.76 9.80
N TRP A 125 12.19 13.80 10.44
CA TRP A 125 12.42 12.37 10.23
C TRP A 125 11.12 11.59 10.38
N ILE A 126 11.11 10.36 9.90
CA ILE A 126 10.03 9.41 10.22
C ILE A 126 10.52 8.38 11.25
N THR A 127 9.61 7.85 12.03
CA THR A 127 9.86 6.79 13.01
C THR A 127 8.62 5.93 13.20
N ASN A 128 8.69 4.93 14.09
CA ASN A 128 7.58 4.02 14.39
C ASN A 128 6.93 3.46 13.13
N ILE A 129 7.75 2.97 12.20
CA ILE A 129 7.27 2.34 10.98
C ILE A 129 6.54 1.05 11.37
N ARG A 130 5.25 0.98 11.04
CA ARG A 130 4.37 -0.18 11.24
C ARG A 130 4.00 -0.74 9.87
N THR A 131 4.36 -2.01 9.65
CA THR A 131 4.00 -2.74 8.44
C THR A 131 3.66 -4.20 8.75
N SER A 132 2.95 -4.88 7.86
CA SER A 132 2.59 -6.29 8.05
C SER A 132 3.75 -7.22 7.70
N ARG A 133 3.96 -8.30 8.47
CA ARG A 133 4.85 -9.42 8.13
C ARG A 133 4.33 -10.21 6.94
N THR A 134 3.01 -10.42 6.87
CA THR A 134 2.35 -11.15 5.79
C THR A 134 1.14 -10.38 5.30
N THR A 135 0.91 -10.40 3.97
CA THR A 135 -0.33 -9.86 3.40
C THR A 135 -1.41 -10.91 3.64
N ILE A 136 -2.47 -10.52 4.37
CA ILE A 136 -3.62 -11.37 4.60
C ILE A 136 -4.68 -10.98 3.57
N ASP A 137 -5.15 -11.95 2.81
CA ASP A 137 -6.22 -11.79 1.81
C ASP A 137 -7.20 -12.96 1.98
N ALA A 138 -8.50 -12.67 1.94
CA ALA A 138 -9.58 -13.66 2.12
C ALA A 138 -9.82 -14.54 0.87
N ASN A 139 -9.29 -14.13 -0.29
CA ASN A 139 -9.47 -14.82 -1.57
C ASN A 139 -8.26 -15.67 -1.97
N LEU A 140 -7.08 -15.31 -1.47
CA LEU A 140 -5.84 -16.06 -1.70
C LEU A 140 -5.63 -16.97 -0.49
N PHE A 141 -5.31 -18.24 -0.71
CA PHE A 141 -5.04 -19.28 0.31
C PHE A 141 -3.89 -18.96 1.30
N ASN A 142 -3.48 -17.70 1.43
CA ASN A 142 -2.39 -17.19 2.27
C ASN A 142 -2.89 -16.74 3.65
N ILE A 143 -3.65 -17.58 4.34
CA ILE A 143 -3.93 -17.32 5.77
C ILE A 143 -2.74 -17.85 6.60
N PRO A 144 -2.00 -16.98 7.31
CA PRO A 144 -0.81 -17.40 8.05
C PRO A 144 -1.12 -18.48 9.10
N THR A 145 -0.17 -19.38 9.34
CA THR A 145 -0.30 -20.42 10.38
C THR A 145 -0.62 -19.84 11.75
N SER A 146 -0.11 -18.64 12.07
CA SER A 146 -0.41 -17.94 13.32
C SER A 146 -1.90 -17.64 13.51
N VAL A 147 -2.64 -17.39 12.42
CA VAL A 147 -4.10 -17.20 12.47
C VAL A 147 -4.80 -18.52 12.80
N LYS A 148 -4.41 -19.61 12.15
CA LYS A 148 -5.00 -20.94 12.40
C LYS A 148 -4.73 -21.43 13.82
N VAL A 149 -3.51 -21.24 14.32
CA VAL A 149 -3.15 -21.56 15.71
C VAL A 149 -3.96 -20.70 16.68
N ASN A 150 -4.11 -19.40 16.40
CA ASN A 150 -4.92 -18.51 17.21
C ASN A 150 -6.38 -19.00 17.28
N PHE A 151 -7.00 -19.34 16.15
CA PHE A 151 -8.37 -19.88 16.12
C PHE A 151 -8.50 -21.17 16.92
N ALA A 152 -7.56 -22.10 16.79
CA ALA A 152 -7.55 -23.35 17.56
C ALA A 152 -7.46 -23.12 19.09
N ASP A 153 -6.68 -22.13 19.54
CA ASP A 153 -6.60 -21.75 20.95
C ASP A 153 -7.99 -21.33 21.48
N TYR A 154 -8.68 -20.47 20.74
CA TYR A 154 -10.00 -19.96 21.14
C TYR A 154 -11.10 -21.02 21.01
N GLU A 155 -11.03 -21.90 20.00
CA GLU A 155 -11.95 -23.03 19.87
C GLU A 155 -11.85 -23.92 21.11
N THR A 156 -10.63 -24.24 21.54
CA THR A 156 -10.40 -25.06 22.74
C THR A 156 -10.98 -24.41 24.00
N LYS A 157 -10.85 -23.08 24.15
CA LYS A 157 -11.39 -22.33 25.30
C LYS A 157 -12.91 -22.32 25.36
N LEU A 158 -13.58 -22.27 24.21
CA LEU A 158 -15.04 -22.12 24.11
C LEU A 158 -15.76 -23.46 23.95
N LYS A 159 -15.03 -24.54 23.63
CA LYS A 159 -15.60 -25.86 23.29
C LYS A 159 -16.58 -26.41 24.34
N SER A 160 -16.35 -26.12 25.63
CA SER A 160 -17.23 -26.61 26.71
C SER A 160 -18.58 -25.89 26.80
N LYS A 161 -18.75 -24.74 26.12
CA LYS A 161 -19.98 -23.93 26.17
C LYS A 161 -21.06 -24.36 25.15
N TYR A 162 -20.67 -25.10 24.11
CA TYR A 162 -21.54 -25.44 22.98
C TYR A 162 -21.45 -26.92 22.64
N ASP A 163 -22.56 -27.52 22.20
CA ASP A 163 -22.56 -28.93 21.76
C ASP A 163 -21.73 -29.14 20.49
N PHE A 164 -21.70 -28.12 19.63
CA PHE A 164 -20.81 -28.02 18.49
C PHE A 164 -20.22 -26.62 18.44
N LEU A 165 -18.90 -26.55 18.31
CA LEU A 165 -18.17 -25.31 18.09
C LEU A 165 -17.09 -25.57 17.06
N LYS A 166 -16.98 -24.67 16.09
CA LYS A 166 -15.89 -24.63 15.13
C LYS A 166 -15.43 -23.20 14.91
N ILE A 167 -14.13 -22.95 15.01
CA ILE A 167 -13.51 -21.68 14.65
C ILE A 167 -12.49 -21.95 13.56
N ASP A 168 -12.78 -21.47 12.35
CA ASP A 168 -11.96 -21.80 11.20
C ASP A 168 -11.96 -20.67 10.18
N VAL A 169 -11.06 -20.79 9.22
CA VAL A 169 -10.98 -19.90 8.08
C VAL A 169 -12.12 -20.17 7.10
N PHE A 170 -12.57 -19.14 6.37
CA PHE A 170 -13.56 -19.36 5.33
C PHE A 170 -12.98 -20.23 4.21
N GLY A 171 -13.56 -21.41 4.02
CA GLY A 171 -13.28 -22.29 2.88
C GLY A 171 -14.22 -22.03 1.69
N THR A 172 -14.35 -23.03 0.82
CA THR A 172 -15.24 -23.03 -0.36
C THR A 172 -16.52 -23.86 -0.14
N ILE A 173 -16.96 -24.02 1.11
CA ILE A 173 -18.00 -25.01 1.44
C ILE A 173 -19.07 -24.38 2.32
N GLY A 174 -20.30 -24.34 1.80
CA GLY A 174 -21.53 -24.22 2.56
C GLY A 174 -22.26 -22.89 2.36
N ASP A 175 -23.51 -22.97 1.89
CA ASP A 175 -24.36 -21.82 1.53
C ASP A 175 -24.45 -20.77 2.66
N LYS A 176 -24.55 -21.20 3.92
CA LYS A 176 -24.63 -20.30 5.09
C LYS A 176 -23.30 -19.59 5.39
N LEU A 177 -22.17 -20.28 5.25
CA LEU A 177 -20.85 -19.70 5.50
C LEU A 177 -20.48 -18.71 4.40
N ASP A 178 -20.83 -19.03 3.15
CA ASP A 178 -20.66 -18.13 2.01
C ASP A 178 -21.53 -16.87 2.15
N LEU A 179 -22.77 -17.03 2.61
CA LEU A 179 -23.66 -15.90 2.92
C LEU A 179 -23.07 -14.99 4.01
N VAL A 180 -22.58 -15.56 5.11
CA VAL A 180 -21.91 -14.81 6.19
C VAL A 180 -20.64 -14.13 5.69
N LYS A 181 -19.82 -14.80 4.87
CA LYS A 181 -18.60 -14.23 4.28
C LYS A 181 -18.92 -13.03 3.37
N LYS A 182 -19.95 -13.17 2.52
CA LYS A 182 -20.37 -12.16 1.55
C LYS A 182 -21.00 -10.93 2.22
N THR A 183 -21.92 -11.16 3.15
CA THR A 183 -22.66 -10.09 3.84
C THR A 183 -21.84 -9.44 4.96
N ARG A 184 -20.89 -10.19 5.55
CA ARG A 184 -20.12 -9.81 6.74
C ARG A 184 -21.00 -9.58 7.98
N LYS A 185 -22.21 -10.12 7.97
CA LYS A 185 -23.20 -10.02 9.05
C LYS A 185 -23.29 -11.34 9.82
N ILE A 186 -23.83 -11.27 11.03
CA ILE A 186 -24.01 -12.43 11.92
C ILE A 186 -25.25 -13.21 11.49
N LEU A 187 -25.13 -14.54 11.35
CA LEU A 187 -26.30 -15.42 11.31
C LEU A 187 -26.64 -15.84 12.73
N PHE A 188 -27.81 -15.47 13.23
CA PHE A 188 -28.24 -15.79 14.59
C PHE A 188 -29.65 -16.37 14.56
N ILE A 189 -29.78 -17.64 14.94
CA ILE A 189 -31.06 -18.36 15.03
C ILE A 189 -31.18 -18.86 16.48
N PRO A 190 -31.82 -18.10 17.38
CA PRO A 190 -31.92 -18.46 18.81
C PRO A 190 -32.68 -19.77 19.02
N ASN A 191 -33.69 -20.04 18.19
CA ASN A 191 -34.45 -21.29 18.19
C ASN A 191 -34.85 -21.70 16.77
N THR A 192 -34.25 -22.78 16.25
CA THR A 192 -34.51 -23.27 14.88
C THR A 192 -35.90 -23.89 14.71
N GLN A 193 -36.69 -24.03 15.78
CA GLN A 193 -38.04 -24.58 15.75
C GLN A 193 -39.12 -23.49 15.72
N LYS A 194 -38.72 -22.22 15.67
CA LYS A 194 -39.59 -21.04 15.64
C LYS A 194 -39.35 -20.26 14.36
N GLU A 195 -40.40 -19.95 13.62
CA GLU A 195 -40.31 -19.26 12.32
C GLU A 195 -39.76 -17.84 12.50
N GLU A 196 -40.18 -17.13 13.56
CA GLU A 196 -39.72 -15.79 13.89
C GLU A 196 -38.21 -15.69 14.18
N SER A 197 -37.56 -16.81 14.52
CA SER A 197 -36.12 -16.85 14.82
C SER A 197 -35.22 -16.80 13.57
N TYR A 198 -35.81 -16.84 12.37
CA TYR A 198 -35.10 -16.74 11.09
C TYR A 198 -35.00 -15.29 10.60
N ALA A 199 -35.77 -14.37 11.17
CA ALA A 199 -35.67 -12.95 10.89
C ALA A 199 -34.40 -12.35 11.55
N ALA A 200 -33.89 -11.27 11.00
CA ALA A 200 -32.74 -10.57 11.58
C ALA A 200 -33.09 -9.96 12.94
N TYR A 201 -32.19 -10.08 13.91
CA TYR A 201 -32.31 -9.37 15.20
C TYR A 201 -32.28 -7.84 15.00
N ASP A 202 -31.38 -7.36 14.13
CA ASP A 202 -31.39 -6.00 13.59
C ASP A 202 -30.89 -5.99 12.13
N GLN A 203 -31.27 -4.96 11.38
CA GLN A 203 -31.00 -4.90 9.93
C GLN A 203 -29.53 -4.59 9.58
N GLU A 204 -28.72 -4.08 10.50
CA GLU A 204 -27.35 -3.62 10.23
C GLU A 204 -26.33 -4.74 10.46
N GLY A 205 -26.42 -5.43 11.60
CA GLY A 205 -25.45 -6.41 12.06
C GLY A 205 -25.81 -7.87 11.78
N PHE A 206 -27.07 -8.17 11.48
CA PHE A 206 -27.57 -9.55 11.37
C PHE A 206 -28.16 -9.85 10.00
N ILE A 207 -28.09 -11.12 9.63
CA ILE A 207 -28.67 -11.66 8.40
C ILE A 207 -30.14 -11.96 8.66
N ASP A 208 -30.99 -11.49 7.74
CA ASP A 208 -32.38 -11.94 7.67
C ASP A 208 -32.42 -13.24 6.87
N TYR A 209 -32.34 -14.36 7.58
CA TYR A 209 -32.22 -15.67 6.92
C TYR A 209 -33.54 -16.13 6.32
N ALA A 210 -34.69 -15.69 6.84
CA ALA A 210 -35.99 -15.94 6.23
C ALA A 210 -36.04 -15.35 4.81
N SER A 211 -35.63 -14.09 4.67
CA SER A 211 -35.58 -13.41 3.36
C SER A 211 -34.59 -14.05 2.37
N GLU A 212 -33.48 -14.61 2.87
CA GLU A 212 -32.48 -15.31 2.03
C GLU A 212 -32.92 -16.71 1.59
N LEU A 213 -33.79 -17.36 2.36
CA LEU A 213 -34.37 -18.66 2.00
C LEU A 213 -35.46 -18.55 0.93
N GLY A 214 -36.17 -17.42 0.85
CA GLY A 214 -37.21 -17.16 -0.14
C GLY A 214 -38.58 -16.97 0.50
N ASP A 215 -39.39 -18.03 0.57
CA ASP A 215 -40.76 -17.98 1.09
C ASP A 215 -40.94 -18.77 2.41
N SER A 216 -42.15 -18.68 2.99
CA SER A 216 -42.48 -19.35 4.26
C SER A 216 -42.42 -20.89 4.18
N GLU A 217 -42.64 -21.48 3.00
CA GLU A 217 -42.55 -22.94 2.84
C GLU A 217 -41.09 -23.40 2.89
N ASP A 218 -40.16 -22.61 2.33
CA ASP A 218 -38.72 -22.88 2.43
C ASP A 218 -38.20 -22.73 3.87
N VAL A 219 -38.71 -21.75 4.63
CA VAL A 219 -38.42 -21.64 6.07
C VAL A 219 -38.91 -22.88 6.82
N ARG A 220 -40.13 -23.36 6.55
CA ARG A 220 -40.66 -24.60 7.15
C ARG A 220 -39.82 -25.83 6.82
N LYS A 221 -39.38 -25.99 5.56
CA LYS A 221 -38.46 -27.07 5.17
C LYS A 221 -37.16 -27.00 5.99
N LYS A 222 -36.62 -25.80 6.21
CA LYS A 222 -35.40 -25.61 7.01
C LYS A 222 -35.62 -25.94 8.49
N ILE A 223 -36.77 -25.61 9.06
CA ILE A 223 -37.14 -26.01 10.44
C ILE A 223 -37.12 -27.53 10.58
N ILE A 224 -37.74 -28.26 9.63
CA ILE A 224 -37.76 -29.73 9.61
C ILE A 224 -36.35 -30.30 9.48
N GLU A 225 -35.50 -29.69 8.63
CA GLU A 225 -34.10 -30.10 8.48
C GLU A 225 -33.32 -29.97 9.79
N TYR A 226 -33.43 -28.85 10.51
CA TYR A 226 -32.78 -28.68 11.81
C TYR A 226 -33.32 -29.64 12.87
N ALA A 227 -34.62 -29.92 12.86
CA ALA A 227 -35.23 -30.91 13.75
C ALA A 227 -34.63 -32.31 13.53
N ASN A 228 -34.48 -32.72 12.27
CA ASN A 228 -33.84 -33.99 11.90
C ASN A 228 -32.35 -34.05 12.31
N GLN A 229 -31.65 -32.92 12.22
CA GLN A 229 -30.25 -32.78 12.67
C GLN A 229 -30.12 -32.63 14.19
N LYS A 230 -31.23 -32.51 14.93
CA LYS A 230 -31.30 -32.28 16.37
C LYS A 230 -30.56 -31.01 16.80
N ILE A 231 -30.66 -29.96 16.00
CA ILE A 231 -30.14 -28.62 16.32
C ILE A 231 -31.30 -27.80 16.87
N ARG A 232 -31.08 -27.15 18.02
CA ARG A 232 -32.03 -26.25 18.67
C ARG A 232 -31.73 -24.79 18.38
N SER A 233 -30.46 -24.42 18.28
CA SER A 233 -30.02 -23.06 18.03
C SER A 233 -28.72 -23.04 17.25
N GLU A 234 -28.50 -22.01 16.45
CA GLU A 234 -27.28 -21.83 15.66
C GLU A 234 -26.83 -20.37 15.63
N LEU A 235 -25.52 -20.18 15.69
CA LEU A 235 -24.86 -18.90 15.59
C LEU A 235 -23.63 -19.01 14.68
N ILE A 236 -23.50 -18.10 13.72
CA ILE A 236 -22.29 -17.93 12.90
C ILE A 236 -21.87 -16.47 12.95
N VAL A 237 -20.71 -16.20 13.55
CA VAL A 237 -20.13 -14.86 13.68
C VAL A 237 -18.91 -14.75 12.76
N PRO A 238 -18.87 -13.78 11.81
CA PRO A 238 -17.70 -13.57 10.98
C PRO A 238 -16.54 -12.96 11.79
N VAL A 239 -15.33 -13.43 11.54
CA VAL A 239 -14.08 -12.85 12.02
C VAL A 239 -13.53 -11.94 10.92
N ILE A 240 -13.59 -10.63 11.15
CA ILE A 240 -13.24 -9.61 10.16
C ILE A 240 -11.93 -8.94 10.56
N TYR A 241 -10.88 -9.19 9.78
CA TYR A 241 -9.58 -8.55 9.94
C TYR A 241 -9.58 -7.17 9.27
N LEU A 242 -9.19 -6.14 10.00
CA LEU A 242 -8.92 -4.81 9.45
C LEU A 242 -7.43 -4.67 9.13
N SER A 243 -7.10 -4.52 7.86
CA SER A 243 -5.72 -4.31 7.43
C SER A 243 -5.20 -2.93 7.85
N HIS A 244 -3.88 -2.71 7.76
CA HIS A 244 -3.29 -1.38 7.95
C HIS A 244 -3.75 -0.35 6.88
N GLU A 245 -4.39 -0.82 5.82
CA GLU A 245 -4.97 0.00 4.76
C GLU A 245 -6.47 0.23 4.98
N GLU A 246 -6.97 -0.05 6.19
CA GLU A 246 -8.38 0.03 6.60
C GLU A 246 -9.34 -0.86 5.78
N GLN A 247 -8.80 -1.88 5.11
CA GLN A 247 -9.60 -2.84 4.37
C GLN A 247 -10.16 -3.90 5.33
N ALA A 248 -11.49 -4.03 5.35
CA ALA A 248 -12.18 -5.11 6.06
C ALA A 248 -12.15 -6.40 5.24
N ILE A 249 -11.51 -7.44 5.80
CA ILE A 249 -11.22 -8.71 5.16
C ILE A 249 -11.86 -9.83 6.01
N PRO A 250 -12.88 -10.55 5.52
CA PRO A 250 -13.48 -11.66 6.26
C PRO A 250 -12.54 -12.88 6.20
N ILE A 251 -11.81 -13.13 7.29
CA ILE A 251 -10.76 -14.16 7.32
C ILE A 251 -11.24 -15.51 7.85
N GLY A 252 -12.33 -15.54 8.60
CA GLY A 252 -12.87 -16.76 9.19
C GLY A 252 -14.20 -16.56 9.89
N PHE A 253 -14.62 -17.56 10.65
CA PHE A 253 -15.90 -17.59 11.34
C PHE A 253 -15.79 -18.32 12.68
N VAL A 254 -16.72 -18.01 13.58
CA VAL A 254 -17.07 -18.81 14.75
C VAL A 254 -18.45 -19.40 14.48
N HIS A 255 -18.56 -20.72 14.44
CA HIS A 255 -19.81 -21.45 14.25
C HIS A 255 -20.14 -22.25 15.50
N ALA A 256 -21.24 -21.91 16.15
CA ALA A 256 -21.72 -22.55 17.38
C ALA A 256 -23.13 -23.11 17.17
N GLN A 257 -23.39 -24.29 17.72
CA GLN A 257 -24.72 -24.89 17.75
C GLN A 257 -24.98 -25.57 19.11
N ASN A 258 -26.25 -25.61 19.51
CA ASN A 258 -26.71 -26.40 20.64
C ASN A 258 -27.87 -27.30 20.23
N ARG A 259 -28.00 -28.44 20.91
CA ARG A 259 -29.04 -29.45 20.68
C ARG A 259 -30.25 -29.29 21.59
N ASN A 260 -30.03 -28.75 22.80
CA ASN A 260 -31.04 -28.76 23.87
C ASN A 260 -31.36 -27.38 24.44
N ARG A 261 -30.61 -26.33 24.10
CA ARG A 261 -30.79 -24.97 24.62
C ARG A 261 -30.82 -23.95 23.49
N GLU A 262 -31.44 -22.81 23.77
CA GLU A 262 -31.40 -21.64 22.90
C GLU A 262 -30.09 -20.88 23.13
N ILE A 263 -29.66 -20.08 22.15
CA ILE A 263 -28.56 -19.11 22.30
C ILE A 263 -29.20 -17.75 22.53
N ASP A 264 -28.78 -17.05 23.58
CA ASP A 264 -29.25 -15.70 23.86
C ASP A 264 -28.38 -14.63 23.18
N ILE A 265 -28.89 -13.39 23.14
CA ILE A 265 -28.17 -12.28 22.52
C ILE A 265 -26.90 -11.86 23.29
N LEU A 266 -26.81 -12.16 24.59
CA LEU A 266 -25.63 -11.84 25.40
C LEU A 266 -24.46 -12.76 25.00
N GLU A 267 -24.72 -14.03 24.72
CA GLU A 267 -23.74 -14.97 24.17
C GLU A 267 -23.25 -14.52 22.78
N VAL A 268 -24.14 -14.00 21.93
CA VAL A 268 -23.74 -13.42 20.63
C VAL A 268 -22.76 -12.27 20.84
N MET A 269 -23.04 -11.37 21.78
CA MET A 269 -22.16 -10.24 22.09
C MET A 269 -20.83 -10.68 22.71
N GLU A 270 -20.83 -11.74 23.53
CA GLU A 270 -19.61 -12.35 24.07
C GLU A 270 -18.73 -12.87 22.93
N ILE A 271 -19.30 -13.67 22.01
CA ILE A 271 -18.57 -14.20 20.86
C ILE A 271 -18.08 -13.06 19.96
N LYS A 272 -18.89 -12.04 19.71
CA LYS A 272 -18.49 -10.87 18.93
C LYS A 272 -17.31 -10.13 19.57
N THR A 273 -17.29 -10.01 20.90
CA THR A 273 -16.16 -9.40 21.63
C THR A 273 -14.90 -10.25 21.46
N LEU A 274 -15.03 -11.57 21.58
CA LEU A 274 -13.93 -12.51 21.38
C LEU A 274 -13.37 -12.47 19.95
N THR A 275 -14.21 -12.26 18.92
CA THR A 275 -13.69 -12.14 17.55
C THR A 275 -12.85 -10.86 17.37
N PHE A 276 -13.16 -9.77 18.06
CA PHE A 276 -12.30 -8.58 18.08
C PHE A 276 -10.96 -8.86 18.77
N GLU A 277 -10.96 -9.55 19.91
CA GLU A 277 -9.71 -9.96 20.60
C GLU A 277 -8.84 -10.88 19.73
N MET A 278 -9.47 -11.83 19.00
CA MET A 278 -8.77 -12.69 18.03
C MET A 278 -8.08 -11.85 16.96
N VAL A 279 -8.79 -10.89 16.37
CA VAL A 279 -8.27 -10.00 15.33
C VAL A 279 -7.14 -9.13 15.83
N ASP A 280 -7.26 -8.58 17.05
CA ASP A 280 -6.20 -7.75 17.65
C ASP A 280 -4.92 -8.57 17.89
N ARG A 281 -5.03 -9.79 18.42
CA ARG A 281 -3.89 -10.71 18.60
C ARG A 281 -3.26 -11.11 17.26
N ILE A 282 -4.07 -11.34 16.22
CA ILE A 282 -3.59 -11.59 14.86
C ILE A 282 -2.81 -10.37 14.34
N ARG A 283 -3.38 -9.17 14.45
CA ARG A 283 -2.75 -7.92 14.00
C ARG A 283 -1.43 -7.70 14.70
N GLU A 284 -1.38 -7.87 16.02
CA GLU A 284 -0.15 -7.73 16.80
C GLU A 284 0.92 -8.73 16.35
N SER A 285 0.56 -10.00 16.20
CA SER A 285 1.49 -11.04 15.71
C SER A 285 2.01 -10.78 14.29
N ASN A 286 1.20 -10.13 13.46
CA ASN A 286 1.52 -9.80 12.07
C ASN A 286 2.16 -8.42 11.92
N THR A 287 2.34 -7.63 12.97
CA THR A 287 2.93 -6.30 12.88
C THR A 287 4.47 -6.37 13.02
N ILE A 288 5.17 -5.69 12.13
CA ILE A 288 6.57 -5.31 12.28
C ILE A 288 6.58 -3.85 12.74
N LEU A 289 7.22 -3.58 13.87
CA LEU A 289 7.40 -2.24 14.40
C LEU A 289 8.89 -1.90 14.44
N VAL A 290 9.29 -0.91 13.66
CA VAL A 290 10.65 -0.37 13.68
C VAL A 290 10.62 1.04 14.26
N LYS A 291 11.27 1.21 15.42
CA LYS A 291 11.29 2.47 16.19
C LYS A 291 12.47 3.40 15.84
N GLU A 292 13.31 3.00 14.90
CA GLU A 292 14.45 3.80 14.45
C GLU A 292 13.98 5.10 13.79
N ARG A 293 14.92 6.05 13.65
CA ARG A 293 14.69 7.33 12.99
C ARG A 293 15.26 7.28 11.59
N PHE A 294 14.42 7.54 10.61
CA PHE A 294 14.80 7.55 9.20
C PHE A 294 14.72 8.96 8.63
N PRO A 295 15.81 9.49 8.05
CA PRO A 295 15.85 10.87 7.56
C PRO A 295 14.99 11.04 6.30
N ILE A 296 14.31 12.18 6.22
CA ILE A 296 13.57 12.59 5.03
C ILE A 296 14.52 13.30 4.07
N VAL A 297 14.61 12.78 2.85
CA VAL A 297 15.43 13.30 1.75
C VAL A 297 14.75 14.51 1.09
N ASN A 298 13.44 14.44 0.86
CA ASN A 298 12.64 15.60 0.46
C ASN A 298 11.18 15.44 0.86
N ILE A 299 10.48 16.56 1.01
CA ILE A 299 9.09 16.61 1.47
C ILE A 299 8.28 17.65 0.70
N SER A 300 7.00 17.36 0.43
CA SER A 300 5.97 18.30 -0.05
C SER A 300 4.69 18.12 0.74
N THR A 301 3.71 19.01 0.54
CA THR A 301 2.38 18.92 1.16
C THR A 301 1.58 17.67 0.76
N GLY A 302 2.03 16.90 -0.23
CA GLY A 302 1.38 15.66 -0.69
C GLY A 302 2.17 14.39 -0.44
N GLY A 303 3.42 14.47 0.00
CA GLY A 303 4.23 13.27 0.19
C GLY A 303 5.68 13.57 0.55
N LEU A 304 6.46 12.52 0.75
CA LEU A 304 7.85 12.62 1.16
C LEU A 304 8.69 11.49 0.58
N LYS A 305 10.00 11.69 0.54
CA LYS A 305 10.99 10.68 0.19
C LYS A 305 11.86 10.43 1.42
N VAL A 306 11.98 9.19 1.85
CA VAL A 306 12.76 8.78 3.02
C VAL A 306 13.91 7.88 2.61
N LYS A 307 15.05 7.97 3.31
CA LYS A 307 16.14 6.99 3.25
C LYS A 307 15.97 6.00 4.41
N ILE A 308 15.78 4.72 4.09
CA ILE A 308 15.61 3.63 5.05
C ILE A 308 16.79 2.67 4.90
N ASN A 309 17.44 2.36 6.01
CA ASN A 309 18.60 1.49 6.09
C ASN A 309 18.38 0.40 7.15
N HIS A 310 17.31 -0.38 7.00
CA HIS A 310 16.96 -1.42 7.96
C HIS A 310 16.71 -2.77 7.26
N PRO A 311 17.42 -3.86 7.64
CA PRO A 311 17.32 -5.16 6.97
C PRO A 311 15.89 -5.68 6.82
N ASP A 312 15.10 -5.67 7.90
CA ASP A 312 13.71 -6.18 7.88
C ASP A 312 12.81 -5.38 6.91
N LEU A 313 12.89 -4.04 6.98
CA LEU A 313 12.12 -3.18 6.08
C LEU A 313 12.58 -3.30 4.63
N ASN A 314 13.87 -3.53 4.40
CA ASN A 314 14.42 -3.62 3.05
C ASN A 314 13.83 -4.80 2.25
N GLN A 315 13.51 -5.90 2.93
CA GLN A 315 12.85 -7.05 2.31
C GLN A 315 11.35 -6.79 2.13
N ASP A 316 10.68 -6.28 3.16
CA ASP A 316 9.22 -6.18 3.18
C ASP A 316 8.67 -5.05 2.34
N LEU A 317 9.22 -3.84 2.44
CA LEU A 317 8.63 -2.64 1.82
C LEU A 317 8.51 -2.75 0.29
N THR A 318 9.38 -3.53 -0.35
CA THR A 318 9.32 -3.80 -1.79
C THR A 318 8.01 -4.47 -2.23
N LYS A 319 7.37 -5.24 -1.33
CA LYS A 319 6.16 -6.03 -1.57
C LYS A 319 4.87 -5.36 -1.06
N ARG A 320 4.95 -4.34 -0.21
CA ARG A 320 3.76 -3.70 0.43
C ARG A 320 3.27 -2.50 -0.34
N ALA A 321 1.97 -2.26 -0.44
CA ALA A 321 1.44 -1.06 -1.11
C ALA A 321 1.74 0.24 -0.34
N GLY A 322 1.69 0.20 1.00
CA GLY A 322 2.03 1.30 1.89
C GLY A 322 2.44 0.84 3.28
N PHE A 323 2.65 1.79 4.19
CA PHE A 323 2.86 1.54 5.61
C PHE A 323 2.50 2.77 6.45
N THR A 324 2.25 2.54 7.75
CA THR A 324 1.99 3.59 8.72
C THR A 324 3.29 3.99 9.40
N PHE A 325 3.46 5.28 9.68
CA PHE A 325 4.63 5.81 10.38
C PHE A 325 4.28 7.11 11.10
N ASP A 326 5.14 7.52 12.00
CA ASP A 326 5.05 8.82 12.66
C ASP A 326 6.05 9.79 12.01
N ILE A 327 5.58 10.98 11.64
CA ILE A 327 6.40 12.09 11.11
C ILE A 327 6.73 13.01 12.27
N PHE A 328 8.01 13.22 12.51
CA PHE A 328 8.47 14.13 13.53
C PHE A 328 9.04 15.39 12.89
N PHE A 329 8.48 16.53 13.24
CA PHE A 329 9.07 17.84 13.00
C PHE A 329 9.72 18.30 14.30
N LYS A 330 10.95 18.82 14.23
CA LYS A 330 11.69 19.31 15.40
C LYS A 330 10.81 20.25 16.23
N MET A 331 10.78 20.01 17.55
CA MET A 331 9.98 20.77 18.54
C MET A 331 8.45 20.66 18.37
N GLN A 332 7.94 19.66 17.67
CA GLN A 332 6.51 19.43 17.53
C GLN A 332 6.10 18.01 17.91
N ALA A 333 4.81 17.84 18.21
CA ALA A 333 4.25 16.52 18.43
C ALA A 333 4.33 15.68 17.14
N PRO A 334 4.62 14.36 17.25
CA PRO A 334 4.64 13.47 16.10
C PRO A 334 3.25 13.37 15.45
N LEU A 335 3.24 13.29 14.13
CA LEU A 335 2.03 13.12 13.33
C LEU A 335 1.97 11.70 12.77
N THR A 336 0.92 10.94 13.06
CA THR A 336 0.76 9.59 12.48
C THR A 336 0.16 9.69 11.08
N ALA A 337 0.83 9.11 10.10
CA ALA A 337 0.40 9.10 8.71
C ALA A 337 0.49 7.70 8.09
N PHE A 338 -0.38 7.44 7.12
CA PHE A 338 -0.23 6.32 6.21
C PHE A 338 0.35 6.82 4.88
N GLY A 339 1.42 6.18 4.41
CA GLY A 339 2.06 6.52 3.14
C GLY A 339 1.96 5.37 2.16
N LEU A 340 1.38 5.65 0.99
CA LEU A 340 1.44 4.75 -0.15
C LEU A 340 2.80 4.85 -0.84
N ILE A 341 3.44 3.72 -1.05
CA ILE A 341 4.71 3.62 -1.76
C ILE A 341 4.47 3.84 -3.25
N ARG A 342 5.05 4.92 -3.78
CA ARG A 342 5.02 5.28 -5.20
C ARG A 342 6.29 4.86 -5.94
N SER A 343 7.42 4.86 -5.26
CA SER A 343 8.70 4.43 -5.81
C SER A 343 9.62 3.87 -4.74
N ILE A 344 10.43 2.88 -5.09
CA ILE A 344 11.55 2.41 -4.28
C ILE A 344 12.79 2.40 -5.16
N THR A 345 13.89 2.99 -4.68
CA THR A 345 15.20 2.91 -5.33
C THR A 345 16.20 2.35 -4.33
N LYS A 346 16.97 1.32 -4.71
CA LYS A 346 18.04 0.75 -3.88
C LYS A 346 19.40 1.27 -4.35
N ASP A 347 20.21 1.81 -3.44
CA ASP A 347 21.59 2.21 -3.75
C ASP A 347 22.58 1.03 -3.68
N ALA A 348 23.86 1.29 -3.97
CA ALA A 348 24.90 0.26 -3.99
C ALA A 348 25.20 -0.32 -2.59
N GLU A 349 24.96 0.47 -1.54
CA GLU A 349 25.13 0.06 -0.13
C GLU A 349 23.92 -0.72 0.40
N GLY A 350 22.83 -0.76 -0.38
CA GLY A 350 21.59 -1.45 -0.01
C GLY A 350 20.60 -0.59 0.77
N ASN A 351 20.82 0.71 0.89
CA ASN A 351 19.83 1.63 1.45
C ASN A 351 18.65 1.78 0.48
N LEU A 352 17.44 1.85 1.03
CA LEU A 352 16.23 2.12 0.29
C LEU A 352 15.86 3.60 0.32
N TYR A 353 15.60 4.14 -0.85
CA TYR A 353 14.98 5.44 -1.04
C TYR A 353 13.51 5.24 -1.41
N VAL A 354 12.63 5.46 -0.45
CA VAL A 354 11.19 5.20 -0.60
C VAL A 354 10.47 6.51 -0.80
N GLY A 355 9.80 6.65 -1.95
CA GLY A 355 8.91 7.76 -2.27
C GLY A 355 7.49 7.44 -1.86
N LEU A 356 6.94 8.24 -0.94
CA LEU A 356 5.63 8.06 -0.33
C LEU A 356 4.67 9.16 -0.77
N SER A 357 3.43 8.77 -1.06
CA SER A 357 2.28 9.65 -1.19
C SER A 357 1.48 9.55 0.10
N ILE A 358 1.20 10.68 0.75
CA ILE A 358 0.39 10.68 1.96
C ILE A 358 -1.07 10.70 1.51
N GLU A 359 -1.77 9.56 1.67
CA GLU A 359 -3.18 9.40 1.33
C GLU A 359 -4.04 9.19 2.57
N GLY A 360 -5.30 9.58 2.47
CA GLY A 360 -6.27 9.43 3.54
C GLY A 360 -6.27 10.57 4.57
N ASN A 361 -7.38 10.63 5.30
CA ASN A 361 -7.41 11.22 6.62
C ASN A 361 -6.45 10.39 7.47
N SER A 362 -5.45 11.01 8.07
CA SER A 362 -4.88 10.45 9.29
C SER A 362 -6.00 9.92 10.18
N SER A 363 -5.76 8.82 10.90
CA SER A 363 -6.73 8.26 11.86
C SER A 363 -7.24 9.27 12.91
N ARG A 364 -6.62 10.46 12.95
CA ARG A 364 -7.03 11.62 13.75
C ARG A 364 -7.41 12.80 12.85
N PRO A 365 -8.60 13.38 13.01
CA PRO A 365 -8.99 14.63 12.35
C PRO A 365 -7.93 15.72 12.56
N GLY A 366 -7.54 16.42 11.49
CA GLY A 366 -6.64 17.58 11.56
C GLY A 366 -5.13 17.31 11.38
N GLU A 367 -4.63 16.08 11.46
CA GLU A 367 -3.18 15.86 11.28
C GLU A 367 -2.72 16.17 9.85
N ARG A 368 -3.57 15.96 8.85
CA ARG A 368 -3.27 16.36 7.47
C ARG A 368 -3.10 17.87 7.32
N LYS A 369 -3.89 18.65 8.04
CA LYS A 369 -3.76 20.11 8.09
C LYS A 369 -2.44 20.49 8.78
N LYS A 370 -2.17 19.94 9.96
CA LYS A 370 -0.90 20.16 10.68
C LYS A 370 0.32 19.82 9.82
N TYR A 371 0.28 18.68 9.12
CA TYR A 371 1.33 18.28 8.19
C TYR A 371 1.54 19.34 7.10
N THR A 372 0.46 19.78 6.48
CA THR A 372 0.49 20.79 5.41
C THR A 372 1.06 22.12 5.93
N ASP A 373 0.61 22.57 7.09
CA ASP A 373 1.06 23.81 7.73
C ASP A 373 2.55 23.75 8.05
N ASN A 374 3.03 22.62 8.57
CA ASN A 374 4.45 22.42 8.88
C ASN A 374 5.33 22.41 7.63
N VAL A 375 4.87 21.76 6.56
CA VAL A 375 5.61 21.75 5.29
C VAL A 375 5.62 23.15 4.66
N ASN A 376 4.51 23.88 4.72
CA ASN A 376 4.44 25.26 4.24
C ASN A 376 5.37 26.19 5.02
N ARG A 377 5.47 26.01 6.34
CA ARG A 377 6.43 26.77 7.18
C ARG A 377 7.88 26.50 6.74
N LEU A 378 8.24 25.24 6.56
CA LEU A 378 9.59 24.89 6.08
C LEU A 378 9.86 25.44 4.66
N LEU A 379 8.85 25.45 3.79
CA LEU A 379 8.94 26.06 2.47
C LEU A 379 9.22 27.57 2.57
N ALA A 380 8.51 28.28 3.44
CA ALA A 380 8.72 29.70 3.68
C ALA A 380 10.12 30.00 4.24
N GLU A 381 10.58 29.21 5.21
CA GLU A 381 11.93 29.31 5.78
C GLU A 381 13.01 29.07 4.73
N SER A 382 12.82 28.09 3.83
CA SER A 382 13.77 27.81 2.75
C SER A 382 13.84 28.90 1.68
N GLY A 383 12.76 29.67 1.49
CA GLY A 383 12.69 30.80 0.55
C GLY A 383 13.29 32.10 1.10
N GLN A 384 13.54 32.19 2.41
CA GLN A 384 14.19 33.35 3.04
C GLN A 384 15.72 33.24 3.10
N VAL A 385 16.29 32.10 2.68
CA VAL A 385 17.75 31.87 2.65
C VAL A 385 18.26 31.95 1.20
N GLN A 386 18.17 33.14 0.61
CA GLN A 386 18.99 33.53 -0.55
C GLN A 386 19.29 35.04 -0.42
N PRO A 387 20.51 35.45 -0.02
CA PRO A 387 21.02 36.78 -0.35
C PRO A 387 21.33 36.92 -1.84
#